data_AF-W2SZB7-F1
#
_entry.id   AF-W2SZB7-F1
#
_cell.length_a   1.000
_cell.length_b   1.000
_cell.length_c   1.000
_cell.angle_alpha   90.00
_cell.angle_beta   90.00
_cell.angle_gamma   90.00
#
_symmetry.space_group_name_H-M   'P 1'
#
loop_
_entity.id
_entity.type
_entity.pdbx_description
1 polymer ?
#
loop_
_entity_poly.entity_id
_entity_poly.type
_entity_poly.pdbx_seq_one_letter_code
_entity_poly.pdbx_strand_id
1 'polypeptide(L)'
;MCRNKSDRTSCIELSPKVCSTPDRVRDTLVHEMCHAAVWVVDGRIKEGHGAVWKKWAYMCMKRFSFLPVIGRCHDYEIDAKFIYECEGCGQQLTVNVIRGQLGRNARVMIFFRVRRHTKSFDTTRKICGICKARFVLQVRPNAKNKAPNNELQHNSFAKYVKENYGKYKKPGMKHGEVMRTLAQLYKEQSMQRISEEETKLQDKSTRKINKEEAEVQDLLDLSVLSIHN
;
A
#
# COMPACT_ATOMS: atom_id res chain seq x y z
N MET A 1 13.79 -11.47 -0.85
CA MET A 1 15.05 -11.67 -1.58
C MET A 1 16.21 -11.73 -0.61
N CYS A 2 16.91 -12.84 -0.66
CA CYS A 2 18.19 -13.11 -0.01
C CYS A 2 19.34 -12.39 -0.74
N ARG A 3 20.18 -11.66 0.01
CA ARG A 3 21.40 -10.99 -0.47
C ARG A 3 22.62 -11.55 0.26
N ASN A 4 23.46 -12.26 -0.48
CA ASN A 4 24.65 -12.91 0.04
C ASN A 4 25.87 -11.98 -0.05
N LYS A 5 26.66 -11.92 1.02
CA LYS A 5 27.92 -11.17 1.10
C LYS A 5 29.12 -12.11 1.13
N SER A 6 30.28 -11.64 0.68
CA SER A 6 31.53 -12.44 0.59
C SER A 6 32.04 -12.94 1.94
N ASP A 7 31.64 -12.31 3.05
CA ASP A 7 31.97 -12.69 4.42
C ASP A 7 31.14 -13.87 4.97
N ARG A 8 30.50 -14.64 4.09
CA ARG A 8 29.56 -15.74 4.42
C ARG A 8 28.36 -15.29 5.28
N THR A 9 27.99 -14.02 5.23
CA THR A 9 26.72 -13.56 5.81
C THR A 9 25.65 -13.42 4.72
N SER A 10 24.39 -13.45 5.13
CA SER A 10 23.23 -13.25 4.25
C SER A 10 22.20 -12.34 4.90
N CYS A 11 21.61 -11.45 4.11
CA CYS A 11 20.52 -10.58 4.53
C CYS A 11 19.25 -10.95 3.77
N ILE A 12 18.14 -11.15 4.48
CA ILE A 12 16.84 -11.45 3.87
C ILE A 12 15.96 -10.21 3.99
N GLU A 13 15.57 -9.65 2.84
CA GLU A 13 14.61 -8.55 2.76
C GLU A 13 13.28 -9.06 2.20
N LEU A 14 12.19 -8.84 2.94
CA LEU A 14 10.84 -9.18 2.53
C LEU A 14 10.09 -7.96 2.00
N SER A 15 9.41 -8.10 0.86
CA SER A 15 8.61 -7.02 0.29
C SER A 15 7.21 -7.04 0.88
N PRO A 16 6.71 -5.94 1.47
CA PRO A 16 5.36 -5.88 2.03
C PRO A 16 4.26 -6.06 0.96
N LYS A 17 4.59 -5.81 -0.32
CA LYS A 17 3.67 -6.03 -1.45
C LYS A 17 3.47 -7.52 -1.76
N VAL A 18 4.46 -8.35 -1.45
CA VAL A 18 4.43 -9.80 -1.66
C VAL A 18 4.06 -10.51 -0.36
N CYS A 19 4.54 -10.03 0.77
CA CYS A 19 4.28 -10.61 2.09
C CYS A 19 3.10 -9.89 2.76
N SER A 20 1.91 -9.99 2.15
CA SER A 20 0.71 -9.27 2.59
C SER A 20 -0.12 -9.99 3.65
N THR A 21 0.14 -11.28 3.90
CA THR A 21 -0.53 -12.11 4.91
C THR A 21 0.49 -12.92 5.70
N PRO A 22 0.17 -13.37 6.93
CA PRO A 22 1.10 -14.15 7.76
C PRO A 22 1.63 -15.41 7.06
N ASP A 23 0.78 -16.14 6.33
CA ASP A 23 1.19 -17.31 5.56
C ASP A 23 2.21 -16.96 4.48
N ARG A 24 2.00 -15.85 3.76
CA ARG A 24 2.94 -15.39 2.72
C ARG A 24 4.27 -14.95 3.31
N VAL A 25 4.27 -14.31 4.49
CA VAL A 25 5.50 -13.97 5.22
C VAL A 25 6.24 -15.25 5.59
N ARG A 26 5.57 -16.21 6.23
CA ARG A 26 6.15 -17.50 6.65
C ARG A 26 6.78 -18.22 5.47
N ASP A 27 6.02 -18.44 4.41
CA ASP A 27 6.43 -19.25 3.28
C ASP A 27 7.55 -18.58 2.49
N THR A 28 7.48 -17.26 2.29
CA THR A 28 8.55 -16.49 1.63
C THR A 28 9.81 -16.45 2.50
N LEU A 29 9.68 -16.26 3.81
CA LEU A 29 10.82 -16.22 4.72
C LEU A 29 11.58 -17.55 4.70
N VAL A 30 10.87 -18.66 4.87
CA VAL A 30 11.49 -20.00 4.86
C VAL A 30 12.17 -20.30 3.53
N HIS A 31 11.56 -19.89 2.41
CA HIS A 31 12.16 -20.00 1.07
C HIS A 31 13.50 -19.25 0.98
N GLU A 32 13.54 -18.01 1.45
CA GLU A 32 14.75 -17.18 1.42
C GLU A 32 15.80 -17.67 2.44
N MET A 33 15.37 -18.24 3.56
CA MET A 33 16.25 -18.91 4.52
C MET A 33 16.92 -20.15 3.92
N CYS A 34 16.23 -20.90 3.04
CA CYS A 34 16.85 -22.01 2.33
C CYS A 34 17.97 -21.52 1.39
N HIS A 35 17.79 -20.38 0.70
CA HIS A 35 18.87 -19.76 -0.08
C HIS A 35 20.02 -19.29 0.79
N ALA A 36 19.71 -18.68 1.94
CA ALA A 36 20.72 -18.25 2.89
C ALA A 36 21.51 -19.45 3.46
N ALA A 37 20.86 -20.57 3.77
CA ALA A 37 21.52 -21.77 4.31
C ALA A 37 22.51 -22.38 3.30
N VAL A 38 22.10 -22.47 2.03
CA VAL A 38 22.99 -22.91 0.93
C VAL A 38 24.25 -22.05 0.84
N TRP A 39 24.13 -20.75 1.13
CA TRP A 39 25.25 -19.83 1.14
C TRP A 39 26.11 -19.92 2.41
N VAL A 40 25.49 -19.69 3.56
CA VAL A 40 26.15 -19.55 4.86
C VAL A 40 26.74 -20.89 5.32
N VAL A 41 25.99 -21.98 5.16
CA VAL A 41 26.36 -23.31 5.66
C VAL A 41 27.17 -24.07 4.60
N ASP A 42 26.64 -24.23 3.39
CA ASP A 42 27.30 -25.06 2.36
C ASP A 42 28.32 -24.29 1.50
N GLY A 43 28.39 -22.96 1.60
CA GLY A 43 29.36 -22.14 0.84
C GLY A 43 29.11 -22.10 -0.68
N ARG A 44 27.90 -22.40 -1.15
CA ARG A 44 27.57 -22.47 -2.59
C ARG A 44 27.04 -21.12 -3.10
N ILE A 45 27.85 -20.39 -3.90
CA ILE A 45 27.53 -19.03 -4.40
C ILE A 45 26.40 -19.00 -5.44
N LYS A 46 26.25 -20.07 -6.26
CA LYS A 46 25.49 -20.02 -7.52
C LYS A 46 24.36 -21.05 -7.63
N GLU A 47 24.01 -21.74 -6.56
CA GLU A 47 22.81 -22.59 -6.62
C GLU A 47 21.58 -21.73 -6.40
N GLY A 48 20.70 -21.68 -7.40
CA GLY A 48 19.30 -21.30 -7.20
C GLY A 48 18.57 -22.41 -6.44
N HIS A 49 17.49 -22.95 -7.00
CA HIS A 49 16.76 -24.08 -6.39
C HIS A 49 17.37 -25.46 -6.73
N GLY A 50 18.69 -25.57 -6.60
CA GLY A 50 19.48 -26.77 -6.88
C GLY A 50 19.25 -27.92 -5.88
N ALA A 51 20.06 -28.97 -5.97
CA ALA A 51 19.93 -30.14 -5.10
C ALA A 51 20.17 -29.78 -3.61
N VAL A 52 21.13 -28.89 -3.33
CA VAL A 52 21.43 -28.46 -1.95
C VAL A 52 20.28 -27.62 -1.40
N TRP A 53 19.69 -26.73 -2.20
CA TRP A 53 18.50 -25.99 -1.80
C TRP A 53 17.32 -26.91 -1.48
N LYS A 54 17.06 -27.93 -2.32
CA LYS A 54 16.00 -28.91 -2.08
C LYS A 54 16.21 -29.70 -0.79
N LYS A 55 17.47 -30.02 -0.45
CA LYS A 55 17.82 -30.66 0.82
C LYS A 55 17.41 -29.79 2.00
N TRP A 56 17.71 -28.48 1.98
CA TRP A 56 17.29 -27.56 3.04
C TRP A 56 15.78 -27.40 3.13
N ALA A 57 15.10 -27.24 2.00
CA ALA A 57 13.64 -27.19 1.95
C ALA A 57 13.01 -28.45 2.57
N TYR A 58 13.54 -29.63 2.24
CA TYR A 58 13.11 -30.89 2.83
C TYR A 58 13.35 -30.96 4.34
N MET A 59 14.52 -30.51 4.83
CA MET A 59 14.81 -30.46 6.26
C MET A 59 13.83 -29.54 7.01
N CYS A 60 13.48 -28.39 6.44
CA CYS A 60 12.48 -27.49 7.01
C CYS A 60 11.10 -28.18 7.09
N MET A 61 10.65 -28.83 6.01
CA MET A 61 9.36 -29.55 6.01
C MET A 61 9.34 -30.71 7.01
N LYS A 62 10.46 -31.43 7.17
CA LYS A 62 10.58 -32.52 8.15
C LYS A 62 10.52 -32.01 9.59
N ARG A 63 11.14 -30.86 9.88
CA ARG A 63 11.18 -30.27 11.22
C ARG A 63 9.90 -29.54 11.60
N PHE A 64 9.22 -28.97 10.62
CA PHE A 64 8.00 -28.18 10.76
C PHE A 64 6.91 -28.77 9.87
N SER A 65 6.27 -29.84 10.36
CA SER A 65 5.24 -30.59 9.63
C SER A 65 3.98 -29.78 9.29
N PHE A 66 3.78 -28.63 9.94
CA PHE A 66 2.70 -27.70 9.66
C PHE A 66 2.99 -26.76 8.48
N LEU A 67 4.23 -26.73 7.96
CA LEU A 67 4.56 -25.91 6.80
C LEU A 67 4.00 -26.56 5.53
N PRO A 68 3.40 -25.78 4.62
CA PRO A 68 3.08 -26.26 3.29
C PRO A 68 4.36 -26.60 2.52
N VAL A 69 4.23 -27.34 1.42
CA VAL A 69 5.37 -27.71 0.58
C VAL A 69 6.11 -26.45 0.12
N ILE A 70 7.39 -26.35 0.47
CA ILE A 70 8.23 -25.20 0.12
C ILE A 70 8.63 -25.36 -1.36
N GLY A 71 7.82 -24.79 -2.24
CA GLY A 71 8.04 -24.80 -3.68
C GLY A 71 9.10 -23.81 -4.15
N ARG A 72 9.54 -23.99 -5.41
CA ARG A 72 10.44 -23.05 -6.12
C ARG A 72 9.75 -21.72 -6.43
N CYS A 73 8.45 -21.79 -6.66
CA CYS A 73 7.57 -20.65 -6.91
C CYS A 73 6.41 -20.73 -5.93
N HIS A 74 5.87 -19.58 -5.55
CA HIS A 74 4.58 -19.51 -4.87
C HIS A 74 3.53 -18.99 -5.84
N ASP A 75 2.47 -19.75 -6.07
CA ASP A 75 1.35 -19.38 -6.96
C ASP A 75 0.34 -18.46 -6.27
N TYR A 76 0.82 -17.44 -5.54
CA TYR A 76 -0.06 -16.50 -4.87
C TYR A 76 -0.80 -15.62 -5.88
N GLU A 77 -2.11 -15.43 -5.68
CA GLU A 77 -2.82 -14.35 -6.34
C GLU A 77 -2.31 -13.01 -5.80
N ILE A 78 -1.47 -12.34 -6.58
CA ILE A 78 -0.93 -11.03 -6.25
C ILE A 78 -1.99 -9.97 -6.54
N ASP A 79 -2.35 -9.16 -5.55
CA ASP A 79 -3.17 -7.96 -5.78
C ASP A 79 -2.36 -6.95 -6.61
N ALA A 80 -2.77 -6.77 -7.86
CA ALA A 80 -1.99 -6.08 -8.87
C ALA A 80 -2.82 -4.98 -9.52
N LYS A 81 -2.24 -3.77 -9.57
CA LYS A 81 -2.86 -2.59 -10.18
C LYS A 81 -3.14 -2.78 -11.67
N PHE A 82 -2.29 -3.54 -12.38
CA PHE A 82 -2.40 -3.74 -13.82
C PHE A 82 -2.71 -5.21 -14.10
N ILE A 83 -3.91 -5.46 -14.64
CA ILE A 83 -4.36 -6.79 -15.02
C ILE A 83 -4.44 -6.79 -16.54
N TYR A 84 -3.71 -7.69 -17.18
CA TYR A 84 -3.74 -7.88 -18.62
C TYR A 84 -4.58 -9.11 -18.93
N GLU A 85 -5.69 -8.94 -19.62
CA GLU A 85 -6.64 -9.99 -19.94
C GLU A 85 -6.51 -10.38 -21.41
N CYS A 86 -6.48 -11.68 -21.69
CA CYS A 86 -6.48 -12.19 -23.05
C CYS A 86 -7.85 -12.00 -23.68
N GLU A 87 -7.91 -11.54 -24.94
CA GLU A 87 -9.17 -11.31 -25.64
C GLU A 87 -9.76 -12.57 -26.28
N GLY A 88 -8.98 -13.65 -26.42
CA GLY A 88 -9.37 -14.82 -27.23
C GLY A 88 -9.83 -16.06 -26.47
N CYS A 89 -9.25 -16.37 -25.30
CA CYS A 89 -9.42 -17.68 -24.65
C CYS A 89 -10.53 -17.74 -23.59
N GLY A 90 -11.60 -16.95 -23.73
CA GLY A 90 -12.68 -16.91 -22.74
C GLY A 90 -13.31 -18.29 -22.55
N GLN A 91 -13.16 -18.89 -21.37
CA GLN A 91 -13.82 -20.14 -21.00
C GLN A 91 -15.14 -19.82 -20.31
N GLN A 92 -16.23 -20.40 -20.79
CA GLN A 92 -17.54 -20.22 -20.17
C GLN A 92 -17.73 -21.23 -19.04
N LEU A 93 -17.95 -20.72 -17.83
CA LEU A 93 -18.27 -21.52 -16.65
C LEU A 93 -19.64 -21.12 -16.10
N THR A 94 -20.43 -22.11 -15.71
CA THR A 94 -21.69 -21.87 -15.00
C THR A 94 -21.40 -21.91 -13.51
N VAL A 95 -21.63 -20.79 -12.83
CA VAL A 95 -21.49 -20.69 -11.38
C VAL A 95 -22.86 -20.47 -10.75
N ASN A 96 -23.09 -21.12 -9.61
CA ASN A 96 -24.31 -20.92 -8.83
C ASN A 96 -24.11 -19.67 -7.98
N VAL A 97 -24.80 -18.58 -8.33
CA VAL A 97 -24.77 -17.36 -7.52
C VAL A 97 -25.91 -17.45 -6.52
N ILE A 98 -25.56 -17.64 -5.24
CA ILE A 98 -26.51 -17.60 -4.15
C ILE A 98 -26.79 -16.12 -3.84
N ARG A 99 -27.95 -15.61 -4.25
CA ARG A 99 -28.49 -14.32 -3.78
C ARG A 99 -29.80 -14.60 -3.05
N GLY A 100 -29.73 -14.73 -1.73
CA GLY A 100 -30.88 -15.12 -0.90
C GLY A 100 -31.23 -16.61 -1.01
N GLN A 101 -32.51 -16.96 -0.90
CA GLN A 101 -33.01 -18.35 -0.90
C GLN A 101 -33.22 -18.98 -2.30
N LEU A 102 -33.07 -18.21 -3.39
CA LEU A 102 -33.14 -18.74 -4.76
C LEU A 102 -31.76 -18.73 -5.41
N GLY A 103 -31.23 -19.90 -5.74
CA GLY A 103 -30.03 -20.03 -6.58
C GLY A 103 -30.37 -19.79 -8.05
N ARG A 104 -29.61 -18.92 -8.73
CA ARG A 104 -29.64 -18.80 -10.19
C ARG A 104 -28.28 -19.19 -10.76
N ASN A 105 -28.31 -19.97 -11.84
CA ASN A 105 -27.13 -20.32 -12.60
C ASN A 105 -26.67 -19.09 -13.40
N ALA A 106 -25.53 -18.52 -13.05
CA ALA A 106 -24.92 -17.42 -13.80
C ALA A 106 -23.83 -17.98 -14.72
N ARG A 107 -23.88 -17.62 -15.99
CA ARG A 107 -22.80 -17.93 -16.95
C ARG A 107 -21.74 -16.85 -16.85
N VAL A 108 -20.53 -17.22 -16.46
CA VAL A 108 -19.39 -16.31 -16.32
C VAL A 108 -18.31 -16.74 -17.30
N MET A 109 -17.75 -15.77 -18.03
CA MET A 109 -16.62 -16.02 -18.93
C MET A 109 -15.32 -15.70 -18.21
N ILE A 110 -14.42 -16.69 -18.10
CA ILE A 110 -13.10 -16.53 -17.48
C ILE A 110 -12.05 -16.49 -18.57
N PHE A 111 -11.35 -15.36 -18.65
CA PHE A 111 -10.22 -15.18 -19.55
C PHE A 111 -8.90 -15.38 -18.80
N PHE A 112 -7.86 -15.83 -19.52
CA PHE A 112 -6.51 -15.87 -18.97
C PHE A 112 -6.02 -14.45 -18.63
N ARG A 113 -5.46 -14.28 -17.43
CA ARG A 113 -5.04 -12.97 -16.89
C ARG A 113 -3.60 -13.00 -16.42
N VAL A 114 -2.85 -11.96 -16.78
CA VAL A 114 -1.51 -11.69 -16.26
C VAL A 114 -1.56 -10.47 -15.35
N ARG A 115 -1.19 -10.65 -14.08
CA ARG A 115 -1.20 -9.60 -13.05
C ARG A 115 0.19 -8.97 -12.89
N ARG A 116 0.29 -7.64 -12.88
CA ARG A 116 1.56 -6.89 -12.72
C ARG A 116 1.39 -5.64 -11.85
N HIS A 117 2.42 -5.32 -11.06
CA HIS A 117 2.45 -4.10 -10.24
C HIS A 117 2.85 -2.83 -11.02
N THR A 118 3.47 -3.00 -12.19
CA THR A 118 3.91 -1.91 -13.08
C THR A 118 3.33 -2.11 -14.48
N LYS A 119 3.25 -1.03 -15.29
CA LYS A 119 2.87 -1.10 -16.71
C LYS A 119 4.02 -1.61 -17.58
N SER A 120 4.68 -2.70 -17.18
CA SER A 120 5.86 -3.24 -17.86
C SER A 120 5.55 -4.40 -18.80
N PHE A 121 4.27 -4.81 -18.91
CA PHE A 121 3.87 -5.87 -19.82
C PHE A 121 3.48 -5.26 -21.15
N ASP A 122 4.34 -5.46 -22.15
CA ASP A 122 4.15 -4.98 -23.51
C ASP A 122 3.18 -5.90 -24.26
N THR A 123 1.96 -5.41 -24.45
CA THR A 123 0.87 -6.12 -25.14
C THR A 123 1.09 -6.25 -26.64
N THR A 124 2.04 -5.52 -27.23
CA THR A 124 2.39 -5.64 -28.65
C THR A 124 3.32 -6.83 -28.90
N ARG A 125 4.22 -7.11 -27.96
CA ARG A 125 5.22 -8.19 -28.08
C ARG A 125 4.77 -9.51 -27.46
N LYS A 126 3.90 -9.47 -26.45
CA LYS A 126 3.47 -10.66 -25.69
C LYS A 126 2.09 -11.10 -26.15
N ILE A 127 1.97 -12.38 -26.51
CA ILE A 127 0.72 -13.04 -26.90
C ILE A 127 0.36 -14.15 -25.93
N CYS A 128 -0.91 -14.53 -25.90
CA CYS A 128 -1.41 -15.61 -25.04
C CYS A 128 -0.82 -16.95 -25.48
N GLY A 129 -0.19 -17.69 -24.55
CA GLY A 129 0.35 -19.03 -24.84
C GLY A 129 -0.72 -20.09 -25.14
N ILE A 130 -1.98 -19.82 -24.79
CA ILE A 130 -3.09 -20.76 -24.97
C ILE A 130 -3.73 -20.59 -26.35
N CYS A 131 -4.17 -19.38 -26.69
CA CYS A 131 -4.92 -19.11 -27.92
C CYS A 131 -4.21 -18.19 -28.91
N LYS A 132 -2.98 -17.76 -28.61
CA LYS A 132 -2.15 -16.85 -29.43
C LYS A 132 -2.73 -15.44 -29.66
N ALA A 133 -3.88 -15.12 -29.05
CA ALA A 133 -4.47 -13.78 -29.09
C ALA A 133 -3.66 -12.76 -28.29
N ARG A 134 -3.97 -11.47 -28.49
CA ARG A 134 -3.35 -10.37 -27.76
C ARG A 134 -3.95 -10.21 -26.36
N PHE A 135 -3.21 -9.49 -25.53
CA PHE A 135 -3.66 -9.07 -24.20
C PHE A 135 -4.09 -7.61 -24.24
N VAL A 136 -5.15 -7.28 -23.51
CA VAL A 136 -5.57 -5.92 -23.23
C VAL A 136 -5.42 -5.58 -21.76
N LEU A 137 -4.98 -4.35 -21.48
CA LEU A 137 -4.88 -3.87 -20.12
C LEU A 137 -6.28 -3.57 -19.59
N GLN A 138 -6.77 -4.42 -18.69
CA GLN A 138 -7.95 -4.17 -17.87
C GLN A 138 -7.55 -3.20 -16.75
N VAL A 139 -7.73 -1.91 -17.00
CA VAL A 139 -7.77 -0.93 -15.93
C VAL A 139 -9.12 -1.09 -15.27
N ARG A 140 -9.18 -1.77 -14.10
CA ARG A 140 -10.41 -1.70 -13.30
C ARG A 140 -10.70 -0.22 -13.07
N PRO A 141 -11.87 0.32 -13.48
CA PRO A 141 -12.28 1.62 -12.98
C PRO A 141 -12.33 1.43 -11.47
N ASN A 142 -11.48 2.18 -10.76
CA ASN A 142 -11.51 2.21 -9.31
C ASN A 142 -12.98 2.45 -8.93
N ALA A 143 -13.57 1.71 -8.00
CA ALA A 143 -14.98 1.88 -7.64
C ALA A 143 -15.31 3.35 -7.24
N LYS A 144 -14.27 4.15 -6.93
CA LYS A 144 -14.30 5.60 -6.71
C LYS A 144 -14.57 6.46 -7.96
N ASN A 145 -14.45 5.93 -9.18
CA ASN A 145 -14.58 6.69 -10.44
C ASN A 145 -15.94 6.54 -11.12
N LYS A 146 -16.97 6.02 -10.41
CA LYS A 146 -18.31 5.81 -10.97
C LYS A 146 -19.32 6.91 -10.64
N ALA A 147 -18.85 8.13 -10.40
CA ALA A 147 -19.71 9.32 -10.36
C ALA A 147 -19.32 10.23 -11.54
N PRO A 148 -20.27 10.68 -12.38
CA PRO A 148 -19.99 11.54 -13.54
C PRO A 148 -19.54 12.98 -13.17
N ASN A 149 -19.18 13.22 -11.91
CA ASN A 149 -18.69 14.51 -11.42
C ASN A 149 -17.72 14.33 -10.24
N ASN A 150 -16.78 13.38 -10.34
CA ASN A 150 -15.69 13.32 -9.38
C ASN A 150 -14.53 14.16 -9.93
N GLU A 151 -14.60 15.48 -9.73
CA GLU A 151 -13.37 16.27 -9.58
C GLU A 151 -12.46 15.45 -8.68
N LEU A 152 -11.32 14.99 -9.23
CA LEU A 152 -10.31 14.33 -8.40
C LEU A 152 -10.16 15.21 -7.17
N GLN A 153 -10.54 14.70 -5.99
CA GLN A 153 -10.18 15.33 -4.72
C GLN A 153 -8.66 15.28 -4.68
N HIS A 154 -8.05 16.30 -5.30
CA HIS A 154 -6.64 16.51 -5.31
C HIS A 154 -6.26 16.62 -3.84
N ASN A 155 -5.24 15.86 -3.44
CA ASN A 155 -4.53 16.07 -2.18
C ASN A 155 -4.38 17.58 -1.96
N SER A 156 -4.57 18.07 -0.74
CA SER A 156 -4.44 19.48 -0.37
C SER A 156 -3.17 20.15 -0.94
N PHE A 157 -2.06 19.41 -1.02
CA PHE A 157 -0.83 19.85 -1.70
C PHE A 157 -0.99 19.96 -3.22
N ALA A 158 -1.64 18.99 -3.87
CA ALA A 158 -1.86 19.04 -5.31
C ALA A 158 -2.78 20.21 -5.71
N LYS A 159 -3.77 20.55 -4.87
CA LYS A 159 -4.57 21.78 -5.02
C LYS A 159 -3.69 23.02 -4.89
N TYR A 160 -2.86 23.09 -3.84
CA TYR A 160 -1.92 24.19 -3.61
C TYR A 160 -0.94 24.39 -4.78
N VAL A 161 -0.39 23.30 -5.32
CA VAL A 161 0.50 23.35 -6.48
C VAL A 161 -0.26 23.89 -7.69
N LYS A 162 -1.48 23.41 -7.98
CA LYS A 162 -2.29 23.90 -9.11
C LYS A 162 -2.54 25.41 -9.03
N GLU A 163 -2.83 25.93 -7.84
CA GLU A 163 -3.13 27.35 -7.61
C GLU A 163 -1.87 28.25 -7.66
N ASN A 164 -0.70 27.73 -7.30
CA ASN A 164 0.51 28.54 -7.15
C ASN A 164 1.57 28.32 -8.24
N TYR A 165 1.49 27.25 -9.03
CA TYR A 165 2.52 26.92 -10.02
C TYR A 165 2.81 28.04 -11.02
N GLY A 166 1.77 28.72 -11.52
CA GLY A 166 1.94 29.86 -12.43
C GLY A 166 2.67 31.05 -11.81
N LYS A 167 2.54 31.27 -10.50
CA LYS A 167 3.18 32.38 -9.79
C LYS A 167 4.68 32.18 -9.62
N TYR A 168 5.11 30.93 -9.41
CA TYR A 168 6.51 30.59 -9.13
C TYR A 168 7.28 30.09 -10.35
N LYS A 169 6.61 29.86 -11.49
CA LYS A 169 7.25 29.48 -12.75
C LYS A 169 7.78 30.72 -13.48
N LYS A 170 9.02 31.12 -13.16
CA LYS A 170 9.74 32.16 -13.90
C LYS A 170 10.30 31.62 -15.24
N PRO A 171 10.42 32.44 -16.29
CA PRO A 171 11.06 32.03 -17.54
C PRO A 171 12.50 31.60 -17.26
N GLY A 172 12.84 30.35 -17.59
CA GLY A 172 14.16 29.74 -17.37
C GLY A 172 14.26 28.75 -16.21
N MET A 173 13.26 28.66 -15.32
CA MET A 173 13.31 27.68 -14.21
C MET A 173 12.94 26.26 -14.64
N LYS A 174 13.66 25.27 -14.10
CA LYS A 174 13.32 23.86 -14.31
C LYS A 174 12.09 23.49 -13.49
N HIS A 175 11.23 22.63 -14.03
CA HIS A 175 10.03 22.12 -13.35
C HIS A 175 10.33 21.58 -11.95
N GLY A 176 11.43 20.85 -11.78
CA GLY A 176 11.84 20.27 -10.50
C GLY A 176 12.16 21.33 -9.43
N GLU A 177 12.69 22.49 -9.81
CA GLU A 177 12.97 23.59 -8.88
C GLU A 177 11.67 24.24 -8.40
N VAL A 178 10.74 24.48 -9.31
CA VAL A 178 9.41 25.03 -8.98
C VAL A 178 8.66 24.09 -8.02
N MET A 179 8.72 22.78 -8.26
CA MET A 179 8.08 21.79 -7.36
C MET A 179 8.71 21.76 -5.97
N ARG A 180 10.04 21.92 -5.87
CA ARG A 180 10.75 21.98 -4.58
C ARG A 180 10.35 23.22 -3.78
N THR A 181 10.31 24.38 -4.43
CA THR A 181 9.87 25.65 -3.80
C THR A 181 8.43 25.56 -3.30
N LEU A 182 7.50 25.04 -4.12
CA LEU A 182 6.10 24.89 -3.72
C LEU A 182 5.91 23.91 -2.56
N ALA A 183 6.69 22.82 -2.51
CA ALA A 183 6.65 21.88 -1.40
C ALA A 183 7.08 22.52 -0.07
N GLN A 184 8.11 23.37 -0.11
CA GLN A 184 8.60 24.08 1.07
C GLN A 184 7.57 25.11 1.59
N LEU A 185 7.03 25.94 0.69
CA LEU A 185 6.00 26.91 1.04
C LEU A 185 4.72 26.26 1.59
N TYR A 186 4.33 25.11 1.05
CA TYR A 186 3.19 24.36 1.56
C TYR A 186 3.44 23.81 2.97
N LYS A 187 4.66 23.36 3.26
CA LYS A 187 5.06 22.89 4.60
C LYS A 187 5.00 24.03 5.61
N GLU A 188 5.56 25.19 5.27
CA GLU A 188 5.52 26.40 6.09
C GLU A 188 4.08 26.85 6.38
N GLN A 189 3.23 26.91 5.35
CA GLN A 189 1.81 27.24 5.50
C GLN A 189 1.05 26.22 6.37
N SER A 190 1.45 24.95 6.32
CA SER A 190 0.84 23.91 7.15
C SER A 190 1.25 24.05 8.61
N MET A 191 2.53 24.38 8.90
CA MET A 191 3.01 24.65 10.26
C MET A 191 2.37 25.90 10.87
N GLN A 192 2.19 26.96 10.08
CA GLN A 192 1.50 28.19 10.53
C GLN A 192 0.03 27.92 10.90
N ARG A 193 -0.69 27.16 10.09
CA ARG A 193 -2.08 26.78 10.39
C ARG A 193 -2.21 26.00 11.70
N ILE A 194 -1.27 25.10 11.99
CA ILE A 194 -1.25 24.34 13.25
C ILE A 194 -1.03 25.30 14.43
N SER A 195 -0.05 26.21 14.35
CA SER A 195 0.19 27.18 15.44
C SER A 195 -0.98 28.13 15.67
N GLU A 196 -1.72 28.51 14.62
CA GLU A 196 -2.92 29.35 14.74
C GLU A 196 -4.11 28.60 15.36
N GLU A 197 -4.23 27.29 15.12
CA GLU A 197 -5.24 26.46 15.76
C GLU A 197 -4.94 26.20 17.23
N GLU A 198 -3.67 25.95 17.57
CA GLU A 198 -3.21 25.76 18.97
C GLU A 198 -3.44 27.01 19.82
N THR A 199 -3.11 28.19 19.29
CA THR A 199 -3.33 29.47 19.98
C THR A 199 -4.82 29.77 20.19
N LYS A 200 -5.67 29.45 19.21
CA LYS A 200 -7.13 29.58 19.35
C LYS A 200 -7.71 28.60 20.39
N LEU A 201 -7.16 27.39 20.51
CA LEU A 201 -7.59 26.44 21.54
C LEU A 201 -7.19 26.93 22.93
N GLN A 202 -5.97 27.43 23.08
CA GLN A 202 -5.50 27.99 24.35
C GLN A 202 -6.31 29.22 24.78
N ASP A 203 -6.58 30.18 23.87
CA ASP A 203 -7.41 31.37 24.15
C ASP A 203 -8.85 31.01 24.56
N LYS A 204 -9.44 29.96 23.96
CA LYS A 204 -10.76 29.45 24.40
C LYS A 204 -10.70 28.83 25.79
N SER A 205 -9.63 28.09 26.10
CA SER A 205 -9.46 27.45 27.39
C SER A 205 -9.25 28.46 28.51
N THR A 206 -8.42 29.49 28.29
CA THR A 206 -8.21 30.57 29.27
C THR A 206 -9.45 31.41 29.50
N ARG A 207 -10.22 31.74 28.45
CA ARG A 207 -11.50 32.46 28.62
C ARG A 207 -12.51 31.68 29.44
N LYS A 208 -12.52 30.34 29.34
CA LYS A 208 -13.40 29.48 30.13
C LYS A 208 -12.99 29.46 31.60
N ILE A 209 -11.70 29.32 31.88
CA ILE A 209 -11.14 29.36 33.24
C ILE A 209 -11.43 30.70 33.90
N ASN A 210 -11.15 31.82 33.21
CA ASN A 210 -11.40 33.16 33.75
C ASN A 210 -12.89 33.41 34.05
N LYS A 211 -13.79 32.79 33.27
CA LYS A 211 -15.23 32.89 33.53
C LYS A 211 -15.64 32.08 34.76
N GLU A 212 -15.12 30.87 34.91
CA GLU A 212 -15.36 30.03 36.09
C GLU A 212 -14.76 30.68 37.36
N GLU A 213 -13.58 31.29 37.29
CA GLU A 213 -12.97 32.03 38.40
C GLU A 213 -13.78 33.28 38.81
N ALA A 214 -14.34 34.02 37.84
CA ALA A 214 -15.18 35.18 38.13
C ALA A 214 -16.52 34.78 38.81
N GLU A 215 -17.11 33.66 38.41
CA GLU A 215 -18.34 33.13 39.04
C GLU A 215 -18.08 32.66 40.48
N VAL A 216 -16.90 32.09 40.76
CA VAL A 216 -16.50 31.69 42.13
C VAL A 216 -16.21 32.90 43.01
N GLN A 217 -15.58 33.95 42.46
CA GLN A 217 -15.28 35.17 43.20
C GLN A 217 -16.55 35.92 43.62
N ASP A 218 -17.55 36.02 42.73
CA ASP A 218 -18.82 36.70 43.01
C ASP A 218 -19.61 36.00 44.15
N LEU A 219 -19.54 34.67 44.23
CA LEU A 219 -20.13 33.89 45.33
C LEU A 219 -19.41 34.11 46.67
N LEU A 220 -18.09 34.28 46.65
CA LEU A 220 -17.31 34.57 47.85
C LEU A 220 -17.62 35.98 48.37
N ASP A 221 -17.74 36.97 47.48
CA ASP A 221 -18.01 38.36 47.87
C ASP A 221 -19.42 38.54 48.47
N LEU A 222 -20.42 37.77 48.00
CA LEU A 222 -21.76 37.71 48.60
C LEU A 222 -21.77 37.07 50.00
N SER A 223 -20.87 36.14 50.26
CA SER A 223 -20.76 35.48 51.58
C SER A 223 -20.14 36.37 52.66
N VAL A 224 -19.22 37.27 52.27
CA VAL A 224 -18.53 38.19 53.20
C VAL A 224 -19.45 39.31 53.69
N LEU A 225 -20.42 39.74 52.87
CA LEU A 225 -21.41 40.77 53.23
C LEU A 225 -22.47 40.29 54.25
N SER A 226 -22.61 38.98 54.49
CA SER A 226 -23.53 38.42 55.49
C SER A 226 -22.95 38.28 56.90
N ILE A 227 -21.66 38.59 57.11
CA ILE A 227 -20.96 38.33 58.40
C ILE A 227 -20.88 39.59 59.31
N HIS A 228 -21.34 40.77 58.85
CA HIS A 228 -21.25 42.04 59.61
C HIS A 228 -22.59 42.63 60.07
N ASN A 229 -23.60 41.82 60.38
CA ASN A 229 -24.84 42.31 61.02
C ASN A 229 -25.23 41.47 62.23
#